data_AF-A0A5Q8CDM4-F1
#
_entry.id   AF-A0A5Q8CDM4-F1
#
_cell.length_a   1.000
_cell.length_b   1.000
_cell.length_c   1.000
_cell.angle_alpha   90.00
_cell.angle_beta   90.00
_cell.angle_gamma   90.00
#
_symmetry.space_group_name_H-M   'P 1'
#
loop_
_entity.id
_entity.type
_entity.pdbx_description
1 polymer ?
#
loop_
_entity_poly.entity_id
_entity_poly.type
_entity_poly.pdbx_seq_one_letter_code
_entity_poly.pdbx_strand_id
1 'polypeptide(L)'
;MTIAERQARDAHDRENPWRPMNTAVRGDGLICELLFNDMVGDYGTPGLQFFLDNDGHWYRIDPPGDVFYFPSIPINWRPAYVRLSPERRAYLKRKAKGDQ
;
A
#
# COMPACT_ATOMS: atom_id res chain seq x y z
N MET A 1 -18.25 -6.98 -15.50
CA MET A 1 -18.45 -5.90 -14.51
C MET A 1 -19.88 -5.41 -14.64
N THR A 2 -20.67 -5.55 -13.58
CA THR A 2 -22.05 -5.06 -13.51
C THR A 2 -22.08 -3.57 -13.14
N ILE A 3 -23.19 -2.89 -13.44
CA ILE A 3 -23.38 -1.46 -13.10
C ILE A 3 -23.27 -1.24 -11.58
N ALA A 4 -23.75 -2.18 -10.78
CA ALA A 4 -23.68 -2.13 -9.33
C ALA A 4 -22.24 -2.21 -8.79
N GLU A 5 -21.42 -3.11 -9.35
CA GLU A 5 -19.99 -3.20 -8.97
C GLU A 5 -19.21 -1.93 -9.36
N ARG A 6 -19.59 -1.29 -10.47
CA ARG A 6 -18.99 -0.01 -10.90
C ARG A 6 -19.34 1.11 -9.93
N GLN A 7 -20.61 1.25 -9.57
CA GLN A 7 -21.09 2.28 -8.63
C GLN A 7 -20.51 2.10 -7.22
N ALA A 8 -20.37 0.86 -6.75
CA ALA A 8 -19.77 0.57 -5.45
C ALA A 8 -18.27 0.95 -5.42
N ARG A 9 -17.54 0.72 -6.52
CA ARG A 9 -16.14 1.16 -6.65
C ARG A 9 -16.03 2.68 -6.69
N ASP A 10 -16.87 3.36 -7.46
CA ASP A 10 -16.85 4.82 -7.57
C ASP A 10 -17.19 5.50 -6.22
N ALA A 11 -18.13 4.93 -5.45
CA ALA A 11 -18.45 5.40 -4.10
C ALA A 11 -17.28 5.19 -3.12
N HIS A 12 -16.65 4.01 -3.17
CA HIS A 12 -15.49 3.69 -2.35
C HIS A 12 -14.30 4.61 -2.66
N ASP A 13 -14.03 4.89 -3.93
CA ASP A 13 -12.96 5.78 -4.36
C ASP A 13 -13.21 7.23 -3.94
N ARG A 14 -14.48 7.67 -3.93
CA ARG A 14 -14.89 9.00 -3.43
C ARG A 14 -14.66 9.14 -1.92
N GLU A 15 -14.92 8.09 -1.15
CA GLU A 15 -14.70 8.08 0.30
C GLU A 15 -13.21 7.90 0.66
N ASN A 16 -12.41 7.36 -0.26
CA ASN A 16 -11.00 7.00 -0.03
C ASN A 16 -10.08 7.65 -1.08
N PRO A 17 -9.97 8.99 -1.06
CA PRO A 17 -9.16 9.69 -2.03
C PRO A 17 -7.68 9.33 -1.86
N TRP A 18 -6.99 9.24 -2.98
CA TRP A 18 -5.54 9.16 -3.02
C TRP A 18 -4.93 10.38 -2.34
N ARG A 19 -3.97 10.13 -1.45
CA ARG A 19 -3.27 11.13 -0.65
C ARG A 19 -1.83 11.27 -1.11
N PRO A 20 -1.21 12.45 -0.96
CA PRO A 20 0.22 12.63 -1.25
C PRO A 20 1.09 11.74 -0.35
N MET A 21 2.17 11.17 -0.88
CA MET A 21 3.04 10.23 -0.13
C MET A 21 3.63 10.81 1.16
N ASN A 22 3.93 12.10 1.19
CA ASN A 22 4.47 12.77 2.39
C ASN A 22 3.48 12.85 3.57
N THR A 23 2.20 12.56 3.34
CA THR A 23 1.16 12.54 4.39
C THR A 23 1.02 11.18 5.09
N ALA A 24 1.73 10.14 4.61
CA ALA A 24 1.69 8.82 5.21
C ALA A 24 2.33 8.81 6.61
N VAL A 25 1.63 8.23 7.58
CA VAL A 25 2.12 8.10 8.96
C VAL A 25 3.05 6.90 9.04
N ARG A 26 4.27 7.11 9.54
CA ARG A 26 5.27 6.05 9.69
C ARG A 26 4.98 5.22 10.93
N GLY A 27 5.06 3.89 10.78
CA GLY A 27 5.09 2.96 11.90
C GLY A 27 3.84 2.90 12.77
N ASP A 28 2.71 3.44 12.31
CA ASP A 28 1.40 3.21 12.92
C ASP A 28 0.79 1.86 12.49
N GLY A 29 1.38 1.23 11.47
CA GLY A 29 0.95 -0.08 10.95
C GLY A 29 -0.32 -0.01 10.12
N LEU A 30 -0.74 1.18 9.69
CA LEU A 30 -1.91 1.34 8.83
C LEU A 30 -1.70 0.63 7.50
N ILE A 31 -2.63 -0.27 7.19
CA ILE A 31 -2.68 -0.92 5.90
C ILE A 31 -3.14 0.11 4.86
N CYS A 32 -2.42 0.16 3.76
CA CYS A 32 -2.63 1.10 2.68
C CYS A 32 -2.59 0.39 1.33
N GLU A 33 -3.18 1.03 0.33
CA GLU A 33 -2.90 0.74 -1.07
C GLU A 33 -1.97 1.83 -1.62
N LEU A 34 -1.13 1.46 -2.60
CA LEU A 34 -0.20 2.36 -3.25
C LEU A 34 -0.56 2.52 -4.73
N LEU A 35 -0.49 3.76 -5.19
CA LEU A 35 -0.50 4.11 -6.60
C LEU A 35 0.95 4.28 -7.05
N PHE A 36 1.33 3.59 -8.11
CA PHE A 36 2.67 3.64 -8.67
C PHE A 36 2.67 4.43 -9.97
N ASN A 37 3.80 5.03 -10.28
CA ASN A 37 4.11 5.50 -11.61
C ASN A 37 5.25 4.65 -12.16
N ASP A 38 5.08 4.12 -13.37
CA ASP A 38 6.19 3.70 -14.21
C ASP A 38 6.36 4.68 -15.37
N MET A 39 7.45 4.52 -16.13
CA MET A 39 7.75 5.37 -17.29
C MET A 39 6.64 5.37 -18.39
N VAL A 40 5.62 4.51 -18.27
CA VAL A 40 4.48 4.40 -19.18
C VAL A 40 3.23 5.08 -18.59
N GLY A 41 3.12 5.22 -17.28
CA GLY A 41 2.10 6.02 -16.61
C GLY A 41 1.78 5.56 -15.18
N ASP A 42 0.67 6.07 -14.66
CA ASP A 42 0.19 5.75 -13.32
C ASP A 42 -0.63 4.47 -13.33
N TYR A 43 -0.35 3.57 -12.39
CA TYR A 43 -1.10 2.34 -12.22
C TYR A 43 -1.34 2.01 -10.74
N GLY A 44 -2.57 1.58 -10.44
CA GLY A 44 -2.92 1.07 -9.12
C GLY A 44 -2.46 -0.37 -8.94
N THR A 45 -2.42 -0.82 -7.69
CA THR A 45 -2.09 -2.20 -7.34
C THR A 45 -3.32 -2.90 -6.72
N PRO A 46 -4.37 -3.16 -7.51
CA PRO A 46 -5.63 -3.68 -6.98
C PRO A 46 -5.39 -5.02 -6.27
N GLY A 47 -5.81 -5.09 -5.00
CA GLY A 47 -5.65 -6.27 -4.16
C GLY A 47 -4.28 -6.43 -3.50
N LEU A 48 -3.30 -5.57 -3.80
CA LEU A 48 -2.04 -5.52 -3.05
C LEU A 48 -2.15 -4.51 -1.91
N GLN A 49 -1.68 -4.94 -0.75
CA GLN A 49 -1.72 -4.15 0.47
C GLN A 49 -0.32 -3.92 0.99
N PHE A 50 -0.10 -2.72 1.53
CA PHE A 50 1.19 -2.23 1.97
C PHE A 50 1.07 -1.58 3.35
N PHE A 51 2.21 -1.37 4.01
CA PHE A 51 2.30 -0.51 5.19
C PHE A 51 3.66 0.22 5.19
N LEU A 52 3.67 1.40 5.79
CA LEU A 52 4.89 2.19 6.00
C LEU A 52 5.44 1.91 7.40
N ASP A 53 6.63 1.33 7.48
CA ASP A 53 7.25 1.03 8.78
C ASP A 53 8.03 2.24 9.33
N ASN A 54 8.48 2.12 10.59
CA ASN A 54 9.27 3.15 11.28
C ASN A 54 10.61 3.48 10.58
N ASP A 55 11.15 2.56 9.80
CA ASP A 55 12.38 2.78 9.02
C ASP A 55 12.15 3.63 7.76
N GLY A 56 10.89 3.98 7.45
CA GLY A 56 10.54 4.75 6.26
C GLY A 56 10.45 3.91 4.98
N HIS A 57 10.52 2.57 5.09
CA HIS A 57 10.31 1.65 3.98
C HIS A 57 8.86 1.20 3.88
N TRP A 58 8.42 1.01 2.64
CA TRP A 58 7.12 0.44 2.33
C TRP A 58 7.25 -1.07 2.16
N TYR A 59 6.42 -1.82 2.86
CA TYR A 59 6.42 -3.27 2.81
C TYR A 59 5.09 -3.76 2.26
N ARG A 60 5.15 -4.69 1.29
CA ARG A 60 3.98 -5.43 0.81
C ARG A 60 3.61 -6.53 1.80
N ILE A 61 2.33 -6.73 2.04
CA ILE A 61 1.81 -7.73 2.98
C ILE A 61 1.78 -9.12 2.36
N ASP A 62 1.33 -9.24 1.11
CA ASP A 62 1.20 -10.52 0.42
C ASP A 62 1.53 -10.41 -1.08
N PRO A 63 2.50 -11.18 -1.61
CA PRO A 63 3.52 -11.88 -0.83
C PRO A 63 4.44 -10.87 -0.11
N PRO A 64 4.93 -11.18 1.12
CA PRO A 64 5.80 -10.27 1.85
C PRO A 64 7.02 -9.83 1.03
N GLY A 65 7.26 -8.53 0.93
CA GLY A 65 8.36 -7.98 0.14
C GLY A 65 8.58 -6.50 0.40
N ASP A 66 9.80 -6.02 0.14
CA ASP A 66 10.11 -4.59 0.15
C ASP A 66 9.67 -3.94 -1.16
N VAL A 67 9.21 -2.70 -1.09
CA VAL A 67 8.86 -1.92 -2.27
C VAL A 67 10.10 -1.20 -2.77
N PHE A 68 10.67 -1.69 -3.85
CA PHE A 68 11.77 -1.02 -4.54
C PHE A 68 11.25 0.19 -5.32
N TYR A 69 11.89 1.34 -5.13
CA TYR A 69 11.54 2.60 -5.81
C TYR A 69 11.93 2.62 -7.30
N PHE A 70 12.58 1.58 -7.84
CA PHE A 70 12.95 1.51 -9.24
C PHE A 70 12.64 0.11 -9.80
N PRO A 71 11.96 -0.01 -10.96
CA PRO A 71 11.54 1.07 -11.88
C PRO A 71 10.20 1.75 -11.53
N SER A 72 9.49 1.32 -10.48
CA SER A 72 8.17 1.84 -10.13
C SER A 72 8.20 2.61 -8.82
N ILE A 73 7.84 3.89 -8.88
CA ILE A 73 7.87 4.79 -7.73
C ILE A 73 6.43 4.91 -7.19
N PRO A 74 6.17 4.64 -5.91
CA PRO A 74 4.88 4.96 -5.31
C PRO A 74 4.71 6.49 -5.23
N ILE A 75 3.64 7.00 -5.84
CA ILE A 75 3.35 8.44 -5.97
C ILE A 75 2.20 8.92 -5.07
N ASN A 76 1.29 8.01 -4.71
CA ASN A 76 0.18 8.28 -3.80
C ASN A 76 -0.17 7.03 -2.98
N TRP A 77 -0.88 7.26 -1.88
CA TRP A 77 -1.37 6.19 -1.00
C TRP A 77 -2.81 6.46 -0.57
N ARG A 78 -3.52 5.42 -0.16
CA ARG A 78 -4.82 5.55 0.52
C ARG A 78 -4.98 4.51 1.63
N PRO A 79 -5.68 4.85 2.72
CA PRO A 79 -5.83 3.93 3.85
C PRO A 79 -6.88 2.84 3.58
N ALA A 80 -6.64 1.65 4.12
CA ALA A 80 -7.63 0.56 4.18
C ALA A 80 -8.33 0.45 5.56
N TYR A 81 -8.12 1.44 6.45
CA TYR A 81 -8.66 1.55 7.83
C TYR A 81 -8.37 0.41 8.81
N VAL A 82 -7.63 -0.61 8.39
CA VAL A 82 -7.16 -1.69 9.26
C VAL A 82 -5.70 -1.45 9.60
N ARG A 83 -5.30 -1.75 10.84
CA ARG A 83 -3.90 -1.67 11.30
C ARG A 83 -3.35 -3.04 11.59
N LEU A 84 -2.08 -3.22 11.27
CA LEU A 84 -1.30 -4.38 11.66
C LEU A 84 -0.82 -4.24 13.10
N SER A 85 -0.87 -5.34 13.84
CA SER A 85 -0.18 -5.47 15.13
C SER A 85 1.34 -5.32 14.96
N PRO A 86 2.07 -4.79 15.96
CA PRO A 86 3.53 -4.71 15.93
C PRO A 86 4.24 -6.03 15.58
N GLU A 87 3.75 -7.15 16.11
CA GLU A 87 4.31 -8.49 15.91
C GLU A 87 4.20 -8.92 14.45
N ARG A 88 3.03 -8.68 13.83
CA ARG A 88 2.79 -8.97 12.42
C ARG A 88 3.70 -8.15 11.51
N ARG A 89 3.93 -6.86 11.82
CA ARG A 89 4.87 -6.02 11.05
C ARG A 89 6.30 -6.55 11.14
N ALA A 90 6.75 -6.90 12.34
CA ALA A 90 8.08 -7.48 12.54
C ALA A 90 8.25 -8.81 11.78
N TYR A 91 7.21 -9.65 11.73
CA TYR A 91 7.19 -10.86 10.92
C TYR A 91 7.31 -10.56 9.42
N LEU A 92 6.47 -9.66 8.88
CA LEU A 92 6.47 -9.30 7.45
C LEU A 92 7.81 -8.70 7.03
N LYS A 93 8.39 -7.83 7.87
CA LYS A 93 9.70 -7.22 7.64
C LYS A 93 10.83 -8.25 7.55
N ARG A 94 10.86 -9.25 8.43
CA ARG A 94 11.84 -10.34 8.36
C ARG A 94 11.70 -11.13 7.06
N LYS A 95 10.47 -11.48 6.69
CA LYS A 95 10.20 -12.19 5.43
C LYS A 95 10.59 -11.38 4.19
N ALA A 96 10.33 -10.08 4.19
CA ALA A 96 10.72 -9.19 3.10
C ALA A 96 12.24 -9.10 2.89
N LYS A 97 13.02 -9.24 3.98
CA LYS A 97 14.49 -9.22 3.95
C LYS A 97 15.12 -10.57 3.56
N GLY A 98 14.31 -11.61 3.36
CA GLY A 98 14.80 -12.95 3.06
C GLY A 98 15.28 -13.73 4.28
N ASP A 99 15.00 -13.26 5.51
CA ASP A 99 15.27 -14.04 6.72
C ASP A 99 14.26 -15.19 6.78
N GLN A 100 14.77 -16.41 6.57
CA GLN A 100 13.96 -17.62 6.41
C GLN A 100 13.45 -18.15 7.75
#